data_AF-A0AAD6A493-F1
#
_entry.id   AF-A0AAD6A493-F1
#
_cell.length_a   1.000
_cell.length_b   1.000
_cell.length_c   1.000
_cell.angle_alpha   90.00
_cell.angle_beta   90.00
_cell.angle_gamma   90.00
#
_symmetry.space_group_name_H-M   'P 1'
#
loop_
_entity.id
_entity.type
_entity.pdbx_description
1 polymer ?
#
loop_
_entity_poly.entity_id
_entity_poly.type
_entity_poly.pdbx_seq_one_letter_code
_entity_poly.pdbx_strand_id
1 'polypeptide(L)'
;VNTLAQYIAEDYFMAKAIADRGWRFSMATQVAMQNSGSYSIGQFQSRMIRWTKLRINMLPGTVLEPVSECFLASLIIGWAAHYVFRWDMMVFFMCHCLAWFISDYIQLTGVQGGALCFSKLDFAVAWFIRESMAVQIFLSALWDPTISWRTGRYRLRCGGTAEEILDV
;
A
#
# COMPACT_ATOMS: atom_id res chain seq x y z
N VAL A 1 1.05 -28.55 -8.15
CA VAL A 1 0.73 -28.06 -6.80
C VAL A 1 1.93 -27.37 -6.13
N ASN A 2 3.18 -27.83 -6.33
CA ASN A 2 4.37 -27.21 -5.67
C ASN A 2 4.95 -25.94 -6.33
N THR A 3 4.42 -25.44 -7.45
CA THR A 3 5.02 -24.30 -8.18
C THR A 3 4.76 -22.93 -7.54
N LEU A 4 3.69 -22.79 -6.74
CA LEU A 4 3.34 -21.52 -6.09
C LEU A 4 3.85 -21.41 -4.65
N ALA A 5 4.15 -22.53 -3.99
CA ALA A 5 4.58 -22.59 -2.60
C ALA A 5 5.90 -21.84 -2.32
N GLN A 6 6.68 -21.56 -3.36
CA GLN A 6 7.91 -20.75 -3.29
C GLN A 6 7.64 -19.24 -3.15
N TYR A 7 6.40 -18.79 -3.28
CA TYR A 7 6.02 -17.37 -3.21
C TYR A 7 5.20 -17.09 -1.95
N ILE A 8 5.57 -16.04 -1.21
CA ILE A 8 4.74 -15.57 -0.09
C ILE A 8 3.44 -14.91 -0.60
N ALA A 9 3.50 -14.29 -1.78
CA ALA A 9 2.35 -13.69 -2.47
C ALA A 9 1.82 -14.62 -3.57
N GLU A 10 1.49 -15.86 -3.19
CA GLU A 10 1.00 -16.90 -4.11
C GLU A 10 -0.24 -16.48 -4.91
N ASP A 11 -1.11 -15.68 -4.30
CA ASP A 11 -2.32 -15.10 -4.88
C ASP A 11 -2.00 -14.18 -6.07
N TYR A 12 -1.01 -13.30 -5.89
CA TYR A 12 -0.52 -12.42 -6.95
C TYR A 12 0.03 -13.22 -8.14
N PHE A 13 0.89 -14.22 -7.90
CA PHE A 13 1.49 -15.01 -8.98
C PHE A 13 0.48 -15.90 -9.70
N MET A 14 -0.51 -16.41 -8.98
CA MET A 14 -1.64 -17.13 -9.57
C MET A 14 -2.47 -16.21 -10.47
N ALA A 15 -2.83 -15.02 -10.00
CA ALA A 15 -3.54 -14.03 -10.82
C ALA A 15 -2.70 -13.63 -12.04
N LYS A 16 -1.41 -13.35 -11.86
CA LYS A 16 -0.50 -13.03 -12.97
C LYS A 16 -0.46 -14.15 -14.03
N ALA A 17 -0.36 -15.41 -13.62
CA ALA A 17 -0.34 -16.54 -14.55
C ALA A 17 -1.66 -16.71 -15.32
N ILE A 18 -2.80 -16.36 -14.72
CA ILE A 18 -4.11 -16.34 -15.39
C ILE A 18 -4.15 -15.17 -16.41
N ALA A 19 -3.65 -13.99 -16.02
CA ALA A 19 -3.56 -12.81 -16.87
C ALA A 19 -2.70 -13.07 -18.12
N ASP A 20 -1.51 -13.67 -17.92
CA ASP A 20 -0.54 -13.97 -18.96
C ASP A 20 -1.09 -14.96 -20.00
N ARG A 21 -2.14 -15.73 -19.65
CA ARG A 21 -2.89 -16.60 -20.58
C ARG A 21 -4.00 -15.89 -21.35
N GLY A 22 -4.10 -14.57 -21.23
CA GLY A 22 -5.07 -13.73 -21.96
C GLY A 22 -6.43 -13.56 -21.28
N TRP A 23 -6.60 -14.05 -20.05
CA TRP A 23 -7.83 -13.85 -19.29
C TRP A 23 -7.91 -12.42 -18.74
N ARG A 24 -9.12 -11.88 -18.67
CA ARG A 24 -9.40 -10.55 -18.12
C ARG A 24 -9.98 -10.67 -16.72
N PHE A 25 -9.64 -9.72 -15.85
CA PHE A 25 -10.23 -9.62 -14.52
C PHE A 25 -11.39 -8.65 -14.51
N SER A 26 -12.39 -8.94 -13.68
CA SER A 26 -13.42 -8.00 -13.27
C SER A 26 -13.41 -7.92 -11.75
N MET A 27 -13.66 -6.73 -11.20
CA MET A 27 -13.84 -6.60 -9.76
C MET A 27 -15.23 -7.10 -9.37
N ALA A 28 -15.31 -7.92 -8.32
CA ALA A 28 -16.57 -8.29 -7.71
C ALA A 28 -17.14 -7.10 -6.93
N THR A 29 -18.47 -7.01 -6.84
CA THR A 29 -19.16 -6.01 -6.00
C THR A 29 -19.06 -6.32 -4.50
N GLN A 30 -18.65 -7.55 -4.16
CA GLN A 30 -18.47 -8.00 -2.78
C GLN A 30 -17.01 -7.86 -2.36
N VAL A 31 -16.81 -7.33 -1.15
CA VAL A 31 -15.48 -7.23 -0.54
C VAL A 31 -15.08 -8.59 0.01
N ALA A 32 -13.82 -8.98 -0.19
CA ALA A 32 -13.25 -10.15 0.46
C ALA A 32 -13.20 -9.95 1.98
N MET A 33 -14.02 -10.69 2.73
CA MET A 33 -14.08 -10.60 4.18
C MET A 33 -12.78 -11.15 4.79
N GLN A 34 -12.23 -10.41 5.74
CA GLN A 34 -11.08 -10.87 6.53
C GLN A 34 -11.52 -11.32 7.91
N ASN A 35 -10.87 -12.35 8.45
CA ASN A 35 -11.12 -12.84 9.80
C ASN A 35 -10.97 -11.71 10.84
N SER A 36 -11.87 -11.69 11.82
CA SER A 36 -11.79 -10.78 12.97
C SER A 36 -10.51 -11.04 13.77
N GLY A 37 -9.80 -9.99 14.14
CA GLY A 37 -8.60 -10.08 14.97
C GLY A 37 -8.37 -8.82 15.81
N SER A 38 -7.34 -8.85 16.63
CA SER A 38 -6.86 -7.65 17.32
C SER A 38 -6.07 -6.78 16.34
N TYR A 39 -6.32 -5.46 16.37
CA TYR A 39 -5.66 -4.49 15.50
C TYR A 39 -5.01 -3.39 16.33
N SER A 40 -3.83 -2.97 15.90
CA SER A 40 -3.11 -1.80 16.42
C SER A 40 -2.37 -1.09 15.29
N ILE A 41 -1.98 0.16 15.51
CA ILE A 41 -1.18 0.93 14.54
C ILE A 41 0.14 0.21 14.23
N GLY A 42 0.78 -0.39 15.24
CA GLY A 42 2.01 -1.18 15.05
C GLY A 42 1.79 -2.43 14.20
N GLN A 43 0.65 -3.11 14.36
CA GLN A 43 0.30 -4.25 13.52
C GLN A 43 -0.02 -3.83 12.07
N PHE A 44 -0.69 -2.69 11.90
CA PHE A 44 -0.92 -2.09 10.58
C PHE A 44 0.41 -1.76 9.90
N GLN A 45 1.30 -1.06 10.59
CA GLN A 45 2.63 -0.71 10.08
C GLN A 45 3.43 -1.94 9.68
N SER A 46 3.49 -2.96 10.56
CA SER A 46 4.19 -4.22 10.29
C SER A 46 3.64 -4.94 9.06
N ARG A 47 2.30 -4.92 8.89
CA ARG A 47 1.64 -5.48 7.70
C ARG A 47 2.02 -4.70 6.45
N MET A 48 1.95 -3.38 6.48
CA MET A 48 2.23 -2.53 5.32
C MET A 48 3.71 -2.58 4.92
N ILE A 49 4.64 -2.63 5.88
CA ILE A 49 6.07 -2.84 5.62
C ILE A 49 6.27 -4.17 4.88
N ARG A 50 5.68 -5.26 5.37
CA ARG A 50 5.79 -6.57 4.72
C ARG A 50 5.22 -6.55 3.30
N TRP A 51 4.05 -5.93 3.09
CA TRP A 51 3.42 -5.81 1.77
C TRP A 51 4.30 -5.00 0.81
N THR A 52 4.91 -3.92 1.29
CA THR A 52 5.83 -3.10 0.51
C THR A 52 7.07 -3.89 0.11
N LYS A 53 7.68 -4.63 1.06
CA LYS A 53 8.82 -5.54 0.78
C LYS A 53 8.47 -6.55 -0.32
N LEU A 54 7.28 -7.16 -0.24
CA LEU A 54 6.80 -8.07 -1.28
C LEU A 54 6.71 -7.37 -2.64
N ARG A 55 6.00 -6.24 -2.72
CA ARG A 55 5.76 -5.55 -4.00
C ARG A 55 7.04 -5.10 -4.68
N ILE A 56 7.99 -4.54 -3.94
CA ILE A 56 9.29 -4.11 -4.49
C ILE A 56 10.04 -5.31 -5.11
N ASN A 57 9.99 -6.49 -4.49
CA ASN A 57 10.68 -7.68 -4.99
C ASN A 57 9.93 -8.37 -6.14
N MET A 58 8.60 -8.19 -6.24
CA MET A 58 7.77 -8.74 -7.32
C MET A 58 7.76 -7.82 -8.55
N LEU A 59 7.67 -6.50 -8.34
CA LEU A 59 7.67 -5.46 -9.36
C LEU A 59 8.61 -4.33 -8.93
N PRO A 60 9.88 -4.33 -9.39
CA PRO A 60 10.85 -3.31 -9.00
C PRO A 60 10.42 -1.86 -9.28
N GLY A 61 9.53 -1.63 -10.25
CA GLY A 61 8.96 -0.30 -10.53
C GLY A 61 8.19 0.32 -9.36
N THR A 62 7.73 -0.48 -8.39
CA THR A 62 7.07 -0.03 -7.16
C THR A 62 7.97 0.88 -6.30
N VAL A 63 9.28 0.94 -6.56
CA VAL A 63 10.20 1.90 -5.90
C VAL A 63 9.76 3.36 -6.05
N LEU A 64 9.00 3.69 -7.10
CA LEU A 64 8.50 5.06 -7.34
C LEU A 64 7.16 5.37 -6.66
N GLU A 65 6.49 4.39 -6.05
CA GLU A 65 5.18 4.59 -5.41
C GLU A 65 5.14 5.70 -4.36
N PRO A 66 6.16 5.92 -3.51
CA PRO A 66 6.12 7.01 -2.53
C PRO A 66 5.91 8.39 -3.13
N VAL A 67 6.40 8.61 -4.37
CA VAL A 67 6.26 9.88 -5.09
C VAL A 67 4.79 10.15 -5.42
N SER A 68 3.98 9.10 -5.56
CA SER A 68 2.54 9.19 -5.82
C SER A 68 1.68 9.31 -4.55
N GLU A 69 2.26 9.26 -3.35
CA GLU A 69 1.52 9.43 -2.10
C GLU A 69 1.14 10.90 -1.88
N CYS A 70 -0.01 11.15 -1.25
CA CYS A 70 -0.69 12.46 -1.25
C CYS A 70 0.24 13.60 -0.82
N PHE A 71 0.90 13.48 0.33
CA PHE A 71 1.73 14.56 0.86
C PHE A 71 2.96 14.85 -0.01
N LEU A 72 3.67 13.81 -0.47
CA LEU A 72 4.86 13.99 -1.29
C LEU A 72 4.49 14.51 -2.69
N ALA A 73 3.45 13.95 -3.30
CA ALA A 73 2.91 14.43 -4.57
C ALA A 73 2.45 15.90 -4.46
N SER A 74 1.74 16.27 -3.39
CA SER A 74 1.27 17.65 -3.15
C SER A 74 2.44 18.64 -3.06
N LEU A 75 3.54 18.27 -2.41
CA LEU A 75 4.74 19.09 -2.32
C LEU A 75 5.43 19.25 -3.68
N ILE A 76 5.60 18.16 -4.43
CA ILE A 76 6.28 18.21 -5.74
C ILE A 76 5.45 19.01 -6.75
N ILE A 77 4.16 18.74 -6.84
CA ILE A 77 3.25 19.43 -7.77
C ILE A 77 3.07 20.87 -7.34
N GLY A 78 2.94 21.15 -6.04
CA GLY A 78 2.86 22.51 -5.53
C GLY A 78 4.12 23.32 -5.87
N TRP A 79 5.31 22.70 -5.78
CA TRP A 79 6.56 23.37 -6.15
C TRP A 79 6.59 23.71 -7.64
N ALA A 80 6.20 22.77 -8.48
CA ALA A 80 6.07 23.00 -9.92
C ALA A 80 5.04 24.09 -10.23
N ALA A 81 3.89 24.10 -9.55
CA ALA A 81 2.84 25.10 -9.73
C ALA A 81 3.29 26.49 -9.29
N HIS A 82 4.05 26.59 -8.19
CA HIS A 82 4.67 27.83 -7.75
C HIS A 82 5.66 28.36 -8.78
N TYR A 83 6.52 27.49 -9.32
CA TYR A 83 7.51 27.88 -10.33
C TYR A 83 6.86 28.39 -11.63
N VAL A 84 5.88 27.64 -12.16
CA VAL A 84 5.27 27.89 -13.47
C VAL A 84 4.19 28.98 -13.41
N PHE A 85 3.29 28.92 -12.42
CA PHE A 85 2.10 29.77 -12.35
C PHE A 85 2.17 30.84 -11.26
N ARG A 86 3.23 30.85 -10.44
CA ARG A 86 3.38 31.75 -9.29
C ARG A 86 2.25 31.62 -8.27
N TRP A 87 1.66 30.43 -8.19
CA TRP A 87 0.66 30.11 -7.17
C TRP A 87 1.30 30.00 -5.79
N ASP A 88 0.52 30.27 -4.75
CA ASP A 88 0.98 30.01 -3.39
C ASP A 88 1.06 28.49 -3.16
N MET A 89 2.27 28.05 -2.79
CA MET A 89 2.61 26.65 -2.57
C MET A 89 1.74 26.01 -1.47
N MET A 90 1.52 26.73 -0.37
CA MET A 90 0.78 26.21 0.78
C MET A 90 -0.70 26.12 0.46
N VAL A 91 -1.27 27.10 -0.23
CA VAL A 91 -2.65 27.05 -0.70
C VAL A 91 -2.85 25.86 -1.63
N PHE A 92 -1.96 25.66 -2.61
CA PHE A 92 -2.04 24.51 -3.51
C PHE A 92 -1.97 23.18 -2.74
N PHE A 93 -0.99 23.05 -1.84
CA PHE A 93 -0.82 21.86 -1.00
C PHE A 93 -2.11 21.54 -0.23
N MET A 94 -2.70 22.53 0.45
CA MET A 94 -3.91 22.34 1.25
C MET A 94 -5.12 21.97 0.37
N CYS A 95 -5.30 22.64 -0.78
CA CYS A 95 -6.38 22.32 -1.71
C CYS A 95 -6.24 20.91 -2.30
N HIS A 96 -5.03 20.52 -2.69
CA HIS A 96 -4.77 19.20 -3.26
C HIS A 96 -4.95 18.09 -2.22
N CYS A 97 -4.42 18.26 -1.00
CA CYS A 97 -4.65 17.33 0.11
C CYS A 97 -6.14 17.19 0.45
N LEU A 98 -6.90 18.29 0.43
CA LEU A 98 -8.35 18.25 0.67
C LEU A 98 -9.09 17.49 -0.43
N ALA A 99 -8.76 17.72 -1.71
CA ALA A 99 -9.35 17.00 -2.82
C ALA A 99 -9.06 15.50 -2.75
N TRP A 100 -7.83 15.14 -2.36
CA TRP A 100 -7.43 13.75 -2.15
C TRP A 100 -8.19 13.10 -0.99
N PHE A 101 -8.28 13.79 0.15
CA PHE A 101 -9.04 13.34 1.32
C PHE A 101 -10.51 13.05 0.98
N ILE A 102 -11.15 13.95 0.22
CA ILE A 102 -12.54 13.76 -0.24
C ILE A 102 -12.64 12.54 -1.16
N SER A 103 -11.69 12.38 -2.08
CA SER A 103 -11.66 11.25 -3.01
C SER A 103 -11.53 9.91 -2.28
N ASP A 104 -10.62 9.82 -1.30
CA ASP A 104 -10.46 8.62 -0.47
C ASP A 104 -11.71 8.32 0.36
N TYR A 105 -12.39 9.35 0.88
CA TYR A 105 -13.65 9.16 1.61
C TYR A 105 -14.77 8.63 0.71
N ILE A 106 -14.88 9.15 -0.52
CA ILE A 106 -15.82 8.65 -1.53
C ILE A 106 -15.49 7.21 -1.90
N GLN A 107 -14.20 6.88 -2.09
CA GLN A 107 -13.77 5.53 -2.41
C GLN A 107 -14.12 4.55 -1.28
N LEU A 108 -13.84 4.92 -0.03
CA LEU A 108 -14.14 4.09 1.15
C LEU A 108 -15.64 3.81 1.29
N THR A 109 -16.46 4.85 1.20
CA THR A 109 -17.92 4.73 1.29
C THR A 109 -18.50 3.92 0.12
N GLY A 110 -17.94 4.09 -1.09
CA GLY A 110 -18.31 3.32 -2.27
C GLY A 110 -18.00 1.83 -2.15
N VAL A 111 -16.83 1.46 -1.60
CA VAL A 111 -16.42 0.05 -1.42
C VAL A 111 -17.19 -0.62 -0.29
N GLN A 112 -17.46 0.10 0.81
CA GLN A 112 -18.13 -0.48 1.98
C GLN A 112 -19.63 -0.68 1.76
N GLY A 113 -20.26 0.10 0.87
CA GLY A 113 -21.63 -0.14 0.38
C GLY A 113 -22.73 -0.02 1.45
N GLY A 114 -22.44 0.58 2.60
CA GLY A 114 -23.35 0.67 3.74
C GLY A 114 -22.91 1.71 4.77
N ALA A 115 -23.66 1.83 5.87
CA ALA A 115 -23.34 2.76 6.94
C ALA A 115 -21.97 2.43 7.57
N LEU A 116 -21.13 3.45 7.73
CA LEU A 116 -19.82 3.30 8.35
C LEU A 116 -19.97 3.10 9.86
N CYS A 117 -19.24 2.15 10.42
CA CYS A 117 -19.22 1.88 11.86
C CYS A 117 -18.30 2.83 12.65
N PHE A 118 -17.87 3.95 12.06
CA PHE A 118 -16.94 4.92 12.64
C PHE A 118 -17.34 6.34 12.25
N SER A 119 -16.89 7.32 13.02
CA SER A 119 -17.19 8.73 12.78
C SER A 119 -16.31 9.33 11.67
N LYS A 120 -16.71 10.47 11.11
CA LYS A 120 -15.88 11.22 10.16
C LYS A 120 -14.55 11.69 10.78
N LEU A 121 -14.51 11.92 12.09
CA LEU A 121 -13.29 12.28 12.80
C LEU A 121 -12.33 11.09 12.89
N ASP A 122 -12.84 9.88 13.16
CA ASP A 122 -12.03 8.67 13.16
C ASP A 122 -11.39 8.45 11.79
N PHE A 123 -12.16 8.67 10.72
CA PHE A 123 -11.62 8.65 9.36
C PHE A 123 -10.54 9.71 9.15
N ALA A 124 -10.77 10.96 9.57
CA ALA A 124 -9.81 12.04 9.41
C ALA A 124 -8.48 11.74 10.10
N VAL A 125 -8.53 11.26 11.35
CA VAL A 125 -7.35 10.87 12.12
C VAL A 125 -6.65 9.68 11.46
N ALA A 126 -7.40 8.64 11.07
CA ALA A 126 -6.83 7.46 10.44
C ALA A 126 -6.18 7.78 9.08
N TRP A 127 -6.82 8.62 8.26
CA TRP A 127 -6.30 9.09 6.98
C TRP A 127 -4.98 9.84 7.17
N PHE A 128 -4.95 10.79 8.11
CA PHE A 128 -3.74 11.56 8.40
C PHE A 128 -2.59 10.67 8.87
N ILE A 129 -2.86 9.74 9.80
CA ILE A 129 -1.88 8.77 10.27
C ILE A 129 -1.35 7.94 9.08
N ARG A 130 -2.23 7.42 8.21
CA ARG A 130 -1.83 6.64 7.04
C ARG A 130 -0.91 7.42 6.11
N GLU A 131 -1.30 8.64 5.73
CA GLU A 131 -0.51 9.48 4.80
C GLU A 131 0.83 9.88 5.41
N SER A 132 0.87 10.22 6.70
CA SER A 132 2.10 10.56 7.41
C SER A 132 3.08 9.38 7.51
N MET A 133 2.57 8.15 7.63
CA MET A 133 3.38 6.94 7.75
C MET A 133 3.84 6.38 6.41
N ALA A 134 3.27 6.78 5.27
CA ALA A 134 3.52 6.17 3.97
C ALA A 134 5.02 6.15 3.61
N VAL A 135 5.69 7.30 3.70
CA VAL A 135 7.13 7.42 3.42
C VAL A 135 7.95 6.60 4.42
N GLN A 136 7.60 6.65 5.71
CA GLN A 136 8.31 5.90 6.75
C GLN A 136 8.19 4.39 6.54
N ILE A 137 6.99 3.87 6.23
CA ILE A 137 6.75 2.46 5.90
C ILE A 137 7.63 2.04 4.73
N PHE A 138 7.71 2.88 3.70
CA PHE A 138 8.50 2.58 2.51
C PHE A 138 9.99 2.50 2.81
N LEU A 139 10.52 3.50 3.52
CA LEU A 139 11.93 3.51 3.94
C LEU A 139 12.26 2.31 4.85
N SER A 140 11.36 1.95 5.76
CA SER A 140 11.52 0.76 6.61
C SER A 140 11.49 -0.54 5.81
N ALA A 141 10.73 -0.60 4.72
CA ALA A 141 10.72 -1.75 3.81
C ALA A 141 12.03 -1.89 3.01
N LEU A 142 12.65 -0.77 2.62
CA LEU A 142 13.94 -0.77 1.91
C LEU A 142 15.12 -1.09 2.84
N TRP A 143 15.05 -0.69 4.11
CA TRP A 143 16.15 -0.81 5.06
C TRP A 143 16.47 -2.26 5.43
N ASP A 144 15.44 -3.07 5.71
CA ASP A 144 15.60 -4.48 6.05
C ASP A 144 14.90 -5.36 5.00
N PRO A 145 15.63 -6.14 4.20
CA PRO A 145 15.01 -6.99 3.18
C PRO A 145 14.35 -8.25 3.76
N THR A 146 14.50 -8.51 5.06
CA THR A 146 14.02 -9.74 5.72
C THR A 146 12.53 -9.64 6.04
N ILE A 147 11.79 -10.74 5.87
CA ILE A 147 10.38 -10.83 6.21
C ILE A 147 10.19 -11.91 7.27
N SER A 148 9.69 -11.53 8.44
CA SER A 148 9.14 -12.48 9.40
C SER A 148 7.68 -12.77 9.04
N TRP A 149 7.37 -14.04 8.76
CA TRP A 149 6.02 -14.48 8.43
C TRP A 149 5.69 -15.81 9.09
N ARG A 150 4.58 -15.84 9.84
CA ARG A 150 4.19 -16.98 10.68
C ARG A 150 5.36 -17.41 11.58
N THR A 151 5.88 -18.63 11.38
CA THR A 151 6.96 -19.21 12.18
C THR A 151 8.34 -19.03 11.56
N GLY A 152 8.46 -18.49 10.34
CA GLY A 152 9.71 -18.43 9.58
C GLY A 152 10.20 -17.01 9.31
N ARG A 153 11.50 -16.92 8.99
CA ARG A 153 12.15 -15.72 8.45
C ARG A 153 12.57 -15.97 7.02
N TYR A 154 12.23 -15.05 6.13
CA TYR A 154 12.43 -15.21 4.70
C TYR A 154 13.18 -14.03 4.10
N ARG A 155 14.03 -14.30 3.11
CA ARG A 155 14.59 -13.30 2.22
C ARG A 155 13.94 -13.45 0.85
N LEU A 156 13.47 -12.33 0.29
CA LEU A 156 12.91 -12.31 -1.05
C LEU A 156 14.01 -12.11 -2.09
N ARG A 157 13.89 -12.81 -3.22
CA ARG A 157 14.65 -12.50 -4.43
C ARG A 157 13.82 -11.66 -5.39
N CYS A 158 14.50 -11.01 -6.33
CA CYS A 158 13.86 -10.38 -7.48
C CYS A 158 13.04 -11.43 -8.24
N GLY A 159 11.78 -11.14 -8.50
CA GLY A 159 10.80 -12.11 -9.01
C GLY A 159 9.93 -12.75 -7.92
N GLY A 160 10.11 -12.37 -6.65
CA GLY A 160 9.20 -12.67 -5.54
C GLY A 160 9.35 -14.01 -4.84
N THR A 161 10.31 -14.86 -5.25
CA THR A 161 10.57 -16.14 -4.57
C THR A 161 11.15 -15.90 -3.18
N ALA A 162 10.68 -16.67 -2.21
CA ALA A 162 11.11 -16.58 -0.82
C ALA A 162 12.09 -17.70 -0.45
N GLU A 163 13.23 -17.33 0.12
CA GLU A 163 14.21 -18.26 0.68
C GLU A 163 14.16 -18.18 2.20
N GLU A 164 13.97 -19.32 2.86
CA GLU A 164 13.98 -19.38 4.32
C GLU A 164 15.41 -19.17 4.85
N ILE A 165 15.54 -18.27 5.83
CA ILE A 165 16.78 -18.05 6.56
C ILE A 165 16.74 -18.99 7.76
N LEU A 166 17.58 -20.03 7.73
CA LEU A 166 17.83 -20.87 8.88
C LEU A 166 18.72 -20.11 9.85
N ASP A 167 18.24 -19.93 11.08
CA ASP A 167 19.05 -19.38 12.15
C ASP A 167 20.02 -20.47 12.61
N VAL A 168 21.30 -20.30 12.25
CA VAL A 168 22.43 -21.15 12.71
C VAL A 168 22.90 -20.68 14.07
#